data_AF-A0A7L5AJV3-F1
#
_entry.id   AF-A0A7L5AJV3-F1
#
_cell.length_a   1.000
_cell.length_b   1.000
_cell.length_c   1.000
_cell.angle_alpha   90.00
_cell.angle_beta   90.00
_cell.angle_gamma   90.00
#
_symmetry.space_group_name_H-M   'P 1'
#
loop_
_entity.id
_entity.type
_entity.pdbx_description
1 polymer ?
#
loop_
_entity_poly.entity_id
_entity_poly.type
_entity_poly.pdbx_seq_one_letter_code
_entity_poly.pdbx_strand_id
1 'polypeptide(L)'
;MTPTPTPPARTPNEQSERRRREADPTLVRNQPALTSSSGLAWIIVGGILAVTGIAVLAPLIGLGPPGVAVGGIVVLAAIYLVMVVVRFTTAGGRFRLAIMAACMIAIAVVALVAVGIVTADEWSVVR
;
A
#
# COMPACT_ATOMS: atom_id res chain seq x y z
N MET A 1 -38.63 16.60 -32.84
CA MET A 1 -38.17 15.39 -32.13
C MET A 1 -38.19 14.24 -33.13
N THR A 2 -37.05 13.93 -33.73
CA THR A 2 -36.90 12.77 -34.62
C THR A 2 -36.76 11.51 -33.75
N PRO A 3 -37.55 10.46 -33.97
CA PRO A 3 -37.36 9.21 -33.25
C PRO A 3 -35.98 8.64 -33.57
N THR A 4 -35.18 8.36 -32.54
CA THR A 4 -33.91 7.66 -32.70
C THR A 4 -34.18 6.35 -33.43
N PRO A 5 -33.57 6.10 -34.60
CA PRO A 5 -33.78 4.84 -35.32
C PRO A 5 -33.37 3.69 -34.41
N THR A 6 -34.32 2.82 -34.09
CA THR A 6 -34.05 1.60 -33.33
C THR A 6 -33.06 0.77 -34.15
N PRO A 7 -31.88 0.45 -33.60
CA PRO A 7 -30.91 -0.38 -34.32
C PRO A 7 -31.59 -1.69 -34.77
N PRO A 8 -31.30 -2.18 -35.99
CA PRO A 8 -31.87 -3.43 -36.46
C PRO A 8 -31.57 -4.55 -35.46
N ALA A 9 -32.55 -5.44 -35.26
CA ALA A 9 -32.38 -6.60 -34.39
C ALA A 9 -31.17 -7.41 -34.84
N ARG A 10 -30.16 -7.53 -33.98
CA ARG A 10 -28.92 -8.26 -34.27
C ARG A 10 -29.26 -9.71 -34.62
N THR A 11 -28.64 -10.21 -35.68
CA THR A 11 -28.84 -11.59 -36.11
C THR A 11 -28.35 -12.57 -35.02
N PRO A 12 -28.87 -13.80 -34.97
CA PRO A 12 -28.41 -14.81 -34.02
C PRO A 12 -26.89 -15.02 -34.04
N ASN A 13 -26.26 -14.85 -35.22
CA ASN A 13 -24.82 -15.01 -35.41
C ASN A 13 -24.01 -13.84 -34.82
N GLU A 14 -24.48 -12.60 -34.96
CA GLU A 14 -23.81 -11.44 -34.34
C GLU A 14 -23.92 -11.47 -32.80
N GLN A 15 -24.97 -12.10 -32.27
CA GLN A 15 -25.11 -12.30 -30.82
C GLN A 15 -24.14 -13.36 -30.30
N SER A 16 -23.94 -14.47 -31.02
CA SER A 16 -23.00 -15.52 -30.64
C SER A 16 -21.55 -15.04 -30.71
N GLU A 17 -21.18 -14.28 -31.75
CA GLU A 17 -19.86 -13.67 -31.88
C GLU A 17 -19.55 -12.69 -30.74
N ARG A 18 -20.52 -11.87 -30.34
CA ARG A 18 -20.35 -10.96 -29.18
C ARG A 18 -20.14 -11.69 -27.89
N ARG A 19 -20.91 -12.75 -27.61
CA ARG A 19 -20.69 -13.58 -26.40
C ARG A 19 -19.30 -14.21 -26.42
N ARG A 20 -18.84 -14.69 -27.58
CA ARG A 20 -17.49 -15.24 -27.76
C ARG A 20 -16.40 -14.20 -27.47
N ARG A 21 -16.56 -12.97 -27.97
CA ARG A 21 -15.66 -11.84 -27.68
C ARG A 21 -15.73 -11.42 -26.20
N GLU A 22 -16.91 -11.45 -25.59
CA GLU A 22 -17.09 -11.08 -24.18
C GLU A 22 -16.45 -12.10 -23.23
N ALA A 23 -16.49 -13.39 -23.59
CA ALA A 23 -15.87 -14.49 -22.86
C ALA A 23 -14.40 -14.74 -23.24
N ASP A 24 -13.83 -13.93 -24.13
CA ASP A 24 -12.45 -14.09 -24.59
C ASP A 24 -11.48 -13.96 -23.39
N PRO A 25 -10.68 -15.01 -23.09
CA PRO A 25 -9.69 -14.98 -22.00
C PRO A 25 -8.56 -13.98 -22.25
N THR A 26 -8.30 -13.63 -23.51
CA THR A 26 -7.25 -12.66 -23.88
C THR A 26 -7.69 -11.22 -23.64
N LEU A 27 -8.99 -10.97 -23.38
CA LEU A 27 -9.47 -9.64 -23.06
C LEU A 27 -8.90 -9.17 -21.70
N VAL A 28 -8.27 -8.00 -21.67
CA VAL A 28 -7.58 -7.44 -20.48
C VAL A 28 -8.45 -7.48 -19.21
N ARG A 29 -9.75 -7.18 -19.32
CA ARG A 29 -10.68 -7.18 -18.17
C ARG A 29 -10.97 -8.59 -17.60
N ASN A 30 -10.80 -9.63 -18.43
CA ASN A 30 -11.02 -11.02 -18.07
C ASN A 30 -9.75 -11.71 -17.57
N GLN A 31 -8.60 -11.02 -17.60
CA GLN A 31 -7.33 -11.55 -17.12
C GLN A 31 -7.20 -11.28 -15.61
N PRO A 32 -7.38 -12.29 -14.74
CA PRO A 32 -7.38 -12.09 -13.29
C PRO A 32 -6.03 -11.60 -12.78
N ALA A 33 -4.94 -11.95 -13.46
CA ALA A 33 -3.59 -11.50 -13.13
C ALA A 33 -3.40 -9.97 -13.30
N LEU A 34 -4.17 -9.32 -14.18
CA LEU A 34 -4.11 -7.87 -14.39
C LEU A 34 -5.14 -7.10 -13.54
N THR A 35 -6.23 -7.76 -13.13
CA THR A 35 -7.31 -7.12 -12.36
C THR A 35 -7.23 -7.40 -10.86
N SER A 36 -6.45 -8.41 -10.44
CA SER A 36 -6.22 -8.73 -9.03
C SER A 36 -4.77 -8.48 -8.64
N SER A 37 -4.49 -7.26 -8.16
CA SER A 37 -3.28 -7.03 -7.37
C SER A 37 -3.51 -7.65 -5.99
N SER A 38 -2.68 -8.64 -5.61
CA SER A 38 -2.74 -9.19 -4.27
C SER A 38 -2.34 -8.08 -3.29
N GLY A 39 -3.28 -7.66 -2.44
CA GLY A 39 -2.99 -6.67 -1.38
C GLY A 39 -1.97 -7.15 -0.34
N LEU A 40 -1.34 -8.31 -0.57
CA LEU A 40 -0.29 -8.90 0.23
C LEU A 40 1.07 -8.25 -0.10
N ALA A 41 1.30 -7.83 -1.35
CA ALA A 41 2.51 -7.10 -1.73
C ALA A 41 2.70 -5.82 -0.89
N TRP A 42 1.60 -5.09 -0.61
CA TRP A 42 1.62 -3.93 0.26
C TRP A 42 2.11 -4.24 1.68
N ILE A 43 1.68 -5.38 2.26
CA ILE A 43 2.11 -5.80 3.59
C ILE A 43 3.57 -6.23 3.58
N ILE A 44 4.01 -6.98 2.56
CA ILE A 44 5.42 -7.38 2.43
C ILE A 44 6.31 -6.14 2.36
N VAL A 45 6.01 -5.21 1.45
CA VAL A 45 6.84 -4.02 1.24
C VAL A 45 6.81 -3.11 2.47
N GLY A 46 5.63 -2.90 3.07
CA GLY A 46 5.49 -2.14 4.32
C GLY A 46 6.22 -2.78 5.50
N GLY A 47 6.23 -4.11 5.56
CA GLY A 47 6.95 -4.88 6.59
C GLY A 47 8.46 -4.75 6.42
N ILE A 48 8.96 -4.87 5.19
CA ILE A 48 10.37 -4.62 4.86
C ILE A 48 10.76 -3.20 5.27
N LEU A 49 9.93 -2.20 4.96
CA LEU A 49 10.21 -0.81 5.34
C LEU A 49 10.25 -0.62 6.86
N ALA A 50 9.29 -1.17 7.60
CA ALA A 50 9.26 -1.09 9.06
C ALA A 50 10.46 -1.79 9.70
N VAL A 51 10.78 -3.01 9.25
CA VAL A 51 11.97 -3.75 9.70
C VAL A 51 13.25 -2.99 9.41
N THR A 52 13.35 -2.36 8.23
CA THR A 52 14.50 -1.53 7.87
C THR A 52 14.64 -0.33 8.80
N GLY A 53 13.55 0.38 9.09
CA GLY A 53 13.54 1.48 10.05
C GLY A 53 13.97 1.04 11.46
N ILE A 54 13.48 -0.10 11.93
CA ILE A 54 13.87 -0.68 13.22
C ILE A 54 15.34 -1.09 13.22
N ALA A 55 15.82 -1.72 12.15
CA ALA A 55 17.22 -2.13 12.02
C ALA A 55 18.18 -0.94 12.01
N VAL A 56 17.75 0.21 11.47
CA VAL A 56 18.51 1.47 11.54
C VAL A 56 18.45 2.08 12.94
N LEU A 57 17.31 2.04 13.63
CA LEU A 57 17.16 2.62 14.96
C LEU A 57 17.81 1.77 16.07
N ALA A 58 17.90 0.45 15.90
CA ALA A 58 18.39 -0.45 16.94
C ALA A 58 19.85 -0.15 17.39
N PRO A 59 20.82 0.09 16.50
CA PRO A 59 22.16 0.52 16.89
C PRO A 59 22.17 1.89 17.59
N LEU A 60 21.21 2.77 17.25
CA LEU A 60 21.09 4.11 17.81
C LEU A 60 20.54 4.12 19.25
N ILE A 61 20.07 2.99 19.79
CA ILE A 61 19.59 2.93 21.18
C ILE A 61 20.72 3.28 22.18
N GLY A 62 21.98 2.99 21.83
CA GLY A 62 23.14 3.31 22.67
C GLY A 62 23.75 4.70 22.43
N LEU A 63 23.23 5.46 21.47
CA LEU A 63 23.74 6.76 21.04
C LEU A 63 22.64 7.82 21.22
N GLY A 64 22.90 8.87 22.01
CA GLY A 64 21.90 9.89 22.35
C GLY A 64 20.80 9.46 23.35
N PRO A 65 19.65 10.16 23.41
CA PRO A 65 18.62 9.96 24.42
C PRO A 65 17.86 8.65 24.13
N PRO A 66 17.94 7.63 25.01
CA PRO A 66 17.41 6.30 24.72
C PRO A 66 15.90 6.30 24.46
N GLY A 67 15.18 7.32 24.96
CA GLY A 67 13.75 7.48 24.74
C GLY A 67 13.35 7.69 23.28
N VAL A 68 14.20 8.31 22.44
CA VAL A 68 13.85 8.62 21.04
C VAL A 68 13.95 7.38 20.17
N ALA A 69 15.04 6.61 20.29
CA ALA A 69 15.24 5.39 19.50
C ALA A 69 14.20 4.33 19.86
N VAL A 70 13.98 4.09 21.17
CA VAL A 70 12.97 3.14 21.65
C VAL A 70 11.56 3.59 21.26
N GLY A 71 11.24 4.87 21.44
CA GLY A 71 9.96 5.44 21.03
C GLY A 71 9.71 5.27 19.53
N GLY A 72 10.71 5.56 18.69
CA GLY A 72 10.64 5.37 17.24
C GLY A 72 10.35 3.93 16.83
N ILE A 73 11.01 2.96 17.47
CA ILE A 73 10.77 1.52 17.23
C ILE A 73 9.33 1.12 17.58
N VAL A 74 8.85 1.57 18.74
CA VAL A 74 7.47 1.29 19.18
C VAL A 74 6.45 1.88 18.22
N VAL A 75 6.67 3.12 17.76
CA VAL A 75 5.77 3.78 16.80
C VAL A 75 5.79 3.08 15.45
N LEU A 76 6.96 2.68 14.93
CA LEU A 76 7.06 1.90 13.68
C LEU A 76 6.30 0.58 13.77
N ALA A 77 6.47 -0.15 14.87
CA ALA A 77 5.74 -1.39 15.12
C ALA A 77 4.23 -1.17 15.19
N ALA A 78 3.79 -0.10 15.87
CA ALA A 78 2.38 0.25 15.98
C ALA A 78 1.76 0.63 14.63
N ILE A 79 2.45 1.44 13.80
CA ILE A 79 1.96 1.82 12.47
C ILE A 79 1.86 0.59 11.57
N TYR A 80 2.87 -0.29 11.60
CA TYR A 80 2.81 -1.53 10.83
C TYR A 80 1.67 -2.43 11.30
N LEU A 81 1.43 -2.53 12.61
CA LEU A 81 0.29 -3.28 13.15
C LEU A 81 -1.05 -2.72 12.66
N VAL A 82 -1.21 -1.39 12.65
CA VAL A 82 -2.39 -0.72 12.09
C VAL A 82 -2.57 -1.09 10.61
N MET A 83 -1.49 -1.09 9.83
CA MET A 83 -1.51 -1.50 8.42
C MET A 83 -2.00 -2.94 8.25
N VAL A 84 -1.54 -3.86 9.10
CA VAL A 84 -2.00 -5.26 9.13
C VAL A 84 -3.48 -5.35 9.50
N VAL A 85 -3.93 -4.63 10.54
CA VAL A 85 -5.34 -4.64 10.97
C VAL A 85 -6.24 -4.10 9.86
N VAL A 86 -5.93 -2.93 9.30
CA VAL A 86 -6.70 -2.31 8.20
C VAL A 86 -6.84 -3.27 7.02
N ARG A 87 -5.80 -4.08 6.74
CA ARG A 87 -5.82 -5.05 5.64
C ARG A 87 -6.92 -6.09 5.78
N PHE A 88 -7.12 -6.56 7.01
CA PHE A 88 -8.05 -7.64 7.32
C PHE A 88 -9.45 -7.12 7.64
N THR A 89 -9.60 -5.87 8.10
CA THR A 89 -10.90 -5.29 8.45
C THR A 89 -11.58 -4.56 7.29
N THR A 90 -10.81 -4.05 6.31
CA THR A 90 -11.36 -3.17 5.25
C THR A 90 -11.70 -3.95 3.99
N ALA A 91 -12.97 -3.88 3.56
CA ALA A 91 -13.43 -4.42 2.29
C ALA A 91 -12.61 -3.88 1.09
N GLY A 92 -12.45 -4.69 0.04
CA GLY A 92 -11.63 -4.34 -1.12
C GLY A 92 -12.09 -3.05 -1.81
N GLY A 93 -11.15 -2.17 -2.19
CA GLY A 93 -11.46 -0.95 -2.93
C GLY A 93 -10.38 0.13 -2.83
N ARG A 94 -10.66 1.28 -3.47
CA ARG A 94 -9.80 2.48 -3.51
C ARG A 94 -9.43 3.03 -2.13
N PHE A 95 -10.32 2.91 -1.16
CA PHE A 95 -10.08 3.39 0.22
C PHE A 95 -9.00 2.57 0.94
N ARG A 96 -9.01 1.25 0.76
CA ARG A 96 -7.97 0.37 1.34
C ARG A 96 -6.59 0.70 0.78
N LEU A 97 -6.49 0.99 -0.53
CA LEU A 97 -5.24 1.43 -1.16
C LEU A 97 -4.74 2.75 -0.58
N ALA A 98 -5.63 3.73 -0.38
CA ALA A 98 -5.26 5.02 0.19
C ALA A 98 -4.71 4.88 1.62
N ILE A 99 -5.35 4.08 2.47
CA ILE A 99 -4.85 3.87 3.85
C ILE A 99 -3.50 3.14 3.83
N MET A 100 -3.33 2.12 2.99
CA MET A 100 -2.05 1.41 2.86
C MET A 100 -0.91 2.33 2.44
N ALA A 101 -1.16 3.21 1.47
CA ALA A 101 -0.20 4.22 1.06
C ALA A 101 0.11 5.22 2.18
N ALA A 102 -0.90 5.67 2.92
CA ALA A 102 -0.72 6.56 4.06
C ALA A 102 0.14 5.90 5.17
N CYS A 103 -0.10 4.62 5.49
CA CYS A 103 0.72 3.88 6.44
C CYS A 103 2.18 3.78 5.98
N MET A 104 2.43 3.49 4.71
CA MET A 104 3.79 3.45 4.14
C MET A 104 4.52 4.79 4.30
N ILE A 105 3.85 5.89 3.97
CA ILE A 105 4.41 7.23 4.13
C ILE A 105 4.68 7.52 5.61
N ALA A 106 3.75 7.16 6.50
CA ALA A 106 3.93 7.35 7.94
C ALA A 106 5.13 6.58 8.49
N ILE A 107 5.35 5.32 8.08
CA ILE A 107 6.53 4.53 8.46
C ILE A 107 7.81 5.25 8.02
N ALA A 108 7.88 5.71 6.77
CA ALA A 108 9.06 6.41 6.26
C ALA A 108 9.32 7.72 7.02
N VAL A 109 8.29 8.53 7.25
CA VAL A 109 8.41 9.80 7.99
C VAL A 109 8.89 9.57 9.41
N VAL A 110 8.31 8.61 10.14
CA VAL A 110 8.71 8.31 11.52
C VAL A 110 10.16 7.86 11.60
N ALA A 111 10.57 6.95 10.70
CA ALA A 111 11.96 6.48 10.66
C ALA A 111 12.94 7.65 10.41
N LEU A 112 12.66 8.50 9.41
CA LEU A 112 13.51 9.64 9.08
C LEU A 112 13.58 10.67 10.21
N VAL A 113 12.44 10.99 10.84
CA VAL A 113 12.39 11.95 11.95
C VAL A 113 13.16 11.42 13.16
N ALA A 114 12.97 10.15 13.53
CA ALA A 114 13.65 9.56 14.68
C ALA A 114 15.18 9.54 14.49
N VAL A 115 15.65 9.13 13.32
CA VAL A 115 17.09 9.15 12.97
C VAL A 115 17.62 10.59 12.96
N GLY A 116 16.87 11.52 12.39
CA GLY A 116 17.25 12.94 12.33
C GLY A 116 17.42 13.55 13.72
N ILE A 117 16.52 13.24 14.66
CA ILE A 117 16.59 13.71 16.05
C ILE A 117 17.84 13.15 16.75
N VAL A 118 18.05 11.84 16.70
CA VAL A 118 19.22 11.21 17.36
C VAL A 118 20.52 11.75 16.78
N THR A 119 20.59 11.90 15.46
CA THR A 119 21.77 12.45 14.78
C THR A 119 22.00 13.88 15.24
N ALA A 120 20.98 14.74 15.18
CA ALA A 120 21.11 16.15 15.57
C ALA A 120 21.53 16.33 17.04
N ASP A 121 21.06 15.47 17.94
CA ASP A 121 21.46 15.46 19.35
C ASP A 121 22.94 15.12 19.52
N GLU A 122 23.43 14.05 18.89
CA GLU A 122 24.85 13.68 18.87
C GLU A 122 25.75 14.83 18.35
N TRP A 123 25.36 15.48 17.24
CA TRP A 123 26.09 16.64 16.71
C TRP A 123 26.08 17.87 17.63
N SER A 124 25.11 17.96 18.54
CA SER A 124 25.05 19.02 19.55
C SER A 124 25.96 18.74 20.74
N VAL A 125 26.16 17.47 21.09
CA VAL A 125 27.05 17.04 22.19
C VAL A 125 28.52 17.19 21.81
N VAL A 126 28.87 17.01 20.54
CA VAL A 126 30.26 17.08 20.04
C VAL A 126 30.80 18.52 19.94
N ARG A 127 29.93 19.54 19.90
CA ARG A 127 30.32 20.97 19.77
C ARG A 127 30.44 21.65 21.12
#